data_AF-A0A292Z4H1-F1
#
_entry.id   AF-A0A292Z4H1-F1
#
_cell.length_a   1.000
_cell.length_b   1.000
_cell.length_c   1.000
_cell.angle_alpha   90.00
_cell.angle_beta   90.00
_cell.angle_gamma   90.00
#
_symmetry.space_group_name_H-M   'P 1'
#
loop_
_entity.id
_entity.type
_entity.pdbx_description
1 polymer ?
#
loop_
_entity_poly.entity_id
_entity_poly.type
_entity_poly.pdbx_seq_one_letter_code
_entity_poly.pdbx_strand_id
1 'polypeptide(L)'
;MIDRYAEAERMRRVELTAQRAGLTGYRTEVRTVCALARVSAQSQVTTVATALAAELVQYADRACRTDRARLPGYAAVAADRAVGSVVERVGRELLPELRRVATVRGLPVAVVDSAVGRADVPRVVLPAAPPPARPWQAASGAGGTWRTVLPWLGLPVVGAPAVTGTVGPAVGCGVALLVVSAGARWTAADRARLRRWAPGVATAVRVAASSAVVALLVQAEQRVCAALDVATAARLTAIDEELAAPGRSSCVRT
;
A
#
# COMPACT_ATOMS: atom_id res chain seq x y z
N MET A 1 58.18 -23.31 -31.87
CA MET A 1 56.82 -23.24 -32.47
C MET A 1 55.84 -23.28 -31.31
N ILE A 2 55.16 -22.17 -31.02
CA ILE A 2 54.23 -22.08 -29.88
C ILE A 2 53.01 -22.94 -30.18
N ASP A 3 52.68 -23.85 -29.27
CA ASP A 3 51.49 -24.67 -29.36
C ASP A 3 50.24 -23.83 -29.06
N ARG A 4 49.59 -23.36 -30.13
CA ARG A 4 48.37 -22.54 -30.05
C ARG A 4 47.22 -23.27 -29.34
N TYR A 5 47.22 -24.61 -29.34
CA TYR A 5 46.19 -25.39 -28.66
C TYR A 5 46.39 -25.37 -27.15
N ALA A 6 47.63 -25.53 -26.68
CA ALA A 6 47.96 -25.42 -25.27
C ALA A 6 47.59 -24.04 -24.71
N GLU A 7 47.78 -22.97 -25.50
CA GLU A 7 47.38 -21.61 -25.09
C GLU A 7 45.86 -21.42 -25.03
N ALA A 8 45.13 -21.93 -26.03
CA ALA A 8 43.67 -21.89 -26.03
C ALA A 8 43.07 -22.65 -24.84
N GLU A 9 43.63 -23.80 -24.47
CA GLU A 9 43.20 -24.57 -23.31
C GLU A 9 43.48 -23.83 -22.00
N ARG A 10 44.68 -23.22 -21.87
CA ARG A 10 45.01 -22.37 -20.70
C ARG A 10 44.02 -21.22 -20.55
N MET A 11 43.76 -20.49 -21.64
CA MET A 11 42.80 -19.38 -21.64
C MET A 11 41.39 -19.84 -21.25
N ARG A 12 40.93 -20.99 -21.76
CA ARG A 12 39.62 -21.53 -21.40
C ARG A 12 39.53 -21.93 -19.93
N ARG A 13 40.57 -22.54 -19.36
CA ARG A 13 40.62 -22.88 -17.92
C ARG A 13 40.60 -21.62 -17.05
N VAL A 14 41.33 -20.58 -17.45
CA VAL A 14 41.30 -19.27 -16.76
C VAL A 14 39.88 -18.67 -16.82
N GLU A 15 39.22 -18.74 -17.97
CA GLU A 15 37.84 -18.27 -18.11
C GLU A 15 36.87 -19.04 -17.22
N LEU A 16 36.95 -20.38 -17.20
CA LEU A 16 36.08 -21.24 -16.37
C LEU A 16 36.31 -21.03 -14.87
N THR A 17 37.56 -20.87 -14.45
CA THR A 17 37.87 -20.56 -13.04
C THR A 17 37.38 -19.17 -12.65
N ALA A 18 37.47 -18.18 -13.54
CA ALA A 18 36.89 -16.87 -13.33
C ALA A 18 35.35 -16.93 -13.25
N GLN A 19 34.69 -17.70 -14.11
CA GLN A 19 33.24 -17.93 -14.05
C GLN A 19 32.83 -18.59 -12.73
N ARG A 20 33.57 -19.60 -12.27
CA ARG A 20 33.34 -20.27 -10.97
C ARG A 20 33.42 -19.30 -9.80
N ALA A 21 34.47 -18.47 -9.75
CA ALA A 21 34.62 -17.44 -8.72
C ALA A 21 33.45 -16.43 -8.76
N GLY A 22 33.06 -16.07 -9.98
CA GLY A 22 31.94 -15.20 -10.31
C GLY A 22 30.56 -15.74 -9.94
N LEU A 23 30.39 -16.94 -9.39
CA LEU A 23 29.09 -17.46 -8.92
C LEU A 23 28.83 -17.23 -7.42
N THR A 24 29.80 -16.70 -6.67
CA THR A 24 29.71 -16.54 -5.20
C THR A 24 29.12 -15.19 -4.76
N GLY A 25 28.36 -15.15 -3.65
CA GLY A 25 27.87 -13.87 -3.09
C GLY A 25 26.57 -13.31 -3.69
N TYR A 26 25.87 -14.05 -4.54
CA TYR A 26 24.57 -13.61 -5.06
C TYR A 26 23.51 -13.44 -3.94
N ARG A 27 23.57 -14.24 -2.86
CA ARG A 27 22.62 -14.13 -1.73
C ARG A 27 22.70 -12.76 -1.03
N THR A 28 23.90 -12.22 -0.87
CA THR A 28 24.09 -10.90 -0.28
C THR A 28 23.60 -9.79 -1.20
N GLU A 29 23.75 -9.95 -2.53
CA GLU A 29 23.19 -9.02 -3.51
C GLU A 29 21.66 -9.04 -3.49
N VAL A 30 21.03 -10.22 -3.52
CA VAL A 30 19.57 -10.37 -3.43
C VAL A 30 19.02 -9.73 -2.15
N ARG A 31 19.65 -9.99 -1.00
CA ARG A 31 19.30 -9.34 0.27
C ARG A 31 19.40 -7.82 0.21
N THR A 32 20.46 -7.31 -0.41
CA THR A 32 20.68 -5.86 -0.57
C THR A 32 19.59 -5.24 -1.45
N VAL A 33 19.25 -5.90 -2.57
CA VAL A 33 18.16 -5.48 -3.47
C VAL A 33 16.82 -5.47 -2.73
N CYS A 34 16.50 -6.54 -1.98
CA CYS A 34 15.28 -6.61 -1.17
C CYS A 34 15.25 -5.54 -0.06
N ALA A 35 16.38 -5.24 0.58
CA ALA A 35 16.48 -4.19 1.59
C ALA A 35 16.26 -2.80 1.00
N LEU A 36 16.84 -2.51 -0.17
CA LEU A 36 16.63 -1.24 -0.88
C LEU A 36 15.18 -1.09 -1.34
N ALA A 37 14.58 -2.16 -1.87
CA ALA A 37 13.17 -2.20 -2.25
C ALA A 37 12.24 -1.98 -1.03
N ARG A 38 12.62 -2.50 0.14
CA ARG A 38 11.88 -2.25 1.39
C ARG A 38 11.88 -0.76 1.76
N VAL A 39 13.03 -0.11 1.64
CA VAL A 39 13.17 1.33 1.95
C VAL A 39 12.37 2.17 0.97
N SER A 40 12.46 1.91 -0.34
CA SER A 40 11.67 2.64 -1.34
C SER A 40 10.17 2.43 -1.13
N ALA A 41 9.73 1.21 -0.84
CA ALA A 41 8.33 0.89 -0.60
C ALA A 41 7.71 1.67 0.56
N GLN A 42 8.46 1.97 1.64
CA GLN A 42 7.92 2.76 2.77
C GLN A 42 7.46 4.16 2.34
N SER A 43 8.20 4.81 1.44
CA SER A 43 7.82 6.11 0.88
C SER A 43 6.53 6.00 0.04
N GLN A 44 6.41 4.93 -0.77
CA GLN A 44 5.25 4.67 -1.60
C GLN A 44 4.00 4.40 -0.76
N VAL A 45 4.12 3.54 0.26
CA VAL A 45 3.05 3.26 1.22
C VAL A 45 2.57 4.55 1.88
N THR A 46 3.50 5.41 2.31
CA THR A 46 3.17 6.68 2.96
C THR A 46 2.39 7.58 2.01
N THR A 47 2.84 7.70 0.76
CA THR A 47 2.21 8.52 -0.29
C THR A 47 0.81 8.03 -0.64
N VAL A 48 0.63 6.72 -0.79
CA VAL A 48 -0.67 6.12 -1.10
C VAL A 48 -1.64 6.29 0.07
N ALA A 49 -1.18 6.10 1.31
CA ALA A 49 -2.01 6.27 2.49
C ALA A 49 -2.45 7.74 2.69
N THR A 50 -1.57 8.71 2.44
CA THR A 50 -1.92 10.14 2.53
C THR A 50 -2.86 10.56 1.41
N ALA A 51 -2.65 10.07 0.18
CA ALA A 51 -3.55 10.30 -0.94
C ALA A 51 -4.96 9.75 -0.65
N LEU A 52 -5.05 8.52 -0.14
CA LEU A 52 -6.33 7.93 0.27
C LEU A 52 -7.01 8.75 1.37
N ALA A 53 -6.27 9.20 2.38
CA ALA A 53 -6.83 10.05 3.44
C ALA A 53 -7.43 11.34 2.86
N ALA A 54 -6.71 11.99 1.95
CA ALA A 54 -7.16 13.21 1.29
C ALA A 54 -8.41 12.96 0.42
N GLU A 55 -8.44 11.86 -0.33
CA GLU A 55 -9.59 11.45 -1.15
C GLU A 55 -10.84 11.21 -0.28
N LEU A 56 -10.69 10.52 0.85
CA LEU A 56 -11.79 10.27 1.79
C LEU A 56 -12.33 11.56 2.42
N VAL A 57 -11.45 12.51 2.78
CA VAL A 57 -11.85 13.82 3.29
C VAL A 57 -12.59 14.62 2.22
N GLN A 58 -12.05 14.65 0.99
CA GLN A 58 -12.67 15.34 -0.13
C GLN A 58 -14.03 14.74 -0.49
N TYR A 59 -14.17 13.42 -0.44
CA TYR A 59 -15.45 12.73 -0.62
C TYR A 59 -16.43 13.12 0.49
N ALA A 60 -16.02 13.09 1.76
CA ALA A 60 -16.88 13.47 2.88
C ALA A 60 -17.39 14.92 2.78
N ASP A 61 -16.59 15.82 2.19
CA ASP A 61 -16.93 17.22 2.00
C ASP A 61 -17.96 17.45 0.89
N ARG A 62 -17.86 16.68 -0.20
CA ARG A 62 -18.74 16.81 -1.39
C ARG A 62 -19.98 15.92 -1.34
N ALA A 63 -19.93 14.81 -0.61
CA ALA A 63 -20.96 13.78 -0.62
C ALA A 63 -22.30 14.23 -0.03
N CYS A 64 -23.40 13.80 -0.65
CA CYS A 64 -24.73 13.94 -0.09
C CYS A 64 -24.93 13.01 1.13
N ARG A 65 -26.10 13.05 1.78
CA ARG A 65 -26.38 12.22 2.96
C ARG A 65 -26.29 10.72 2.65
N THR A 66 -26.86 10.29 1.52
CA THR A 66 -26.89 8.89 1.08
C THR A 66 -25.48 8.38 0.74
N ASP A 67 -24.68 9.21 0.07
CA ASP A 67 -23.30 8.88 -0.30
C ASP A 67 -22.39 8.74 0.92
N ARG A 68 -22.58 9.59 1.94
CA ARG A 68 -21.84 9.48 3.21
C ARG A 68 -22.12 8.18 3.94
N ALA A 69 -23.32 7.61 3.82
CA ALA A 69 -23.63 6.29 4.39
C ALA A 69 -22.90 5.15 3.67
N ARG A 70 -22.56 5.33 2.39
CA ARG A 70 -21.81 4.35 1.58
C ARG A 70 -20.30 4.48 1.70
N LEU A 71 -19.79 5.60 2.24
CA LEU A 71 -18.37 5.88 2.38
C LEU A 71 -17.56 4.74 3.02
N PRO A 72 -18.01 4.04 4.08
CA PRO A 72 -17.24 2.93 4.64
C PRO A 72 -17.01 1.78 3.66
N GLY A 73 -18.01 1.47 2.82
CA GLY A 73 -17.88 0.47 1.77
C GLY A 73 -16.92 0.90 0.67
N TYR A 74 -17.01 2.16 0.23
CA TYR A 74 -16.05 2.72 -0.74
C TYR A 74 -14.62 2.74 -0.21
N ALA A 75 -14.44 3.10 1.06
CA ALA A 75 -13.13 3.12 1.71
C ALA A 75 -12.51 1.72 1.79
N ALA A 76 -13.29 0.68 2.07
CA ALA A 76 -12.80 -0.70 2.07
C ALA A 76 -12.26 -1.12 0.70
N VAL A 77 -13.03 -0.87 -0.36
CA VAL A 77 -12.60 -1.21 -1.72
C VAL A 77 -11.39 -0.36 -2.15
N ALA A 78 -11.36 0.93 -1.80
CA ALA A 78 -10.23 1.81 -2.09
C ALA A 78 -8.97 1.38 -1.32
N ALA A 79 -9.11 0.95 -0.08
CA ALA A 79 -8.03 0.41 0.74
C ALA A 79 -7.43 -0.87 0.14
N ASP A 80 -8.26 -1.83 -0.26
CA ASP A 80 -7.79 -3.07 -0.91
C ASP A 80 -7.05 -2.76 -2.23
N ARG A 81 -7.59 -1.84 -3.05
CA ARG A 81 -6.90 -1.38 -4.28
C ARG A 81 -5.60 -0.67 -3.99
N ALA A 82 -5.56 0.19 -2.97
CA ALA A 82 -4.37 0.93 -2.57
C ALA A 82 -3.24 -0.04 -2.18
N VAL A 83 -3.53 -1.03 -1.33
CA VAL A 83 -2.55 -2.07 -0.94
C VAL A 83 -2.12 -2.88 -2.16
N GLY A 84 -3.06 -3.35 -2.98
CA GLY A 84 -2.74 -4.09 -4.20
C GLY A 84 -1.82 -3.32 -5.15
N SER A 85 -2.07 -2.01 -5.34
CA SER A 85 -1.24 -1.16 -6.21
C SER A 85 0.20 -0.98 -5.71
N VAL A 86 0.39 -0.90 -4.38
CA VAL A 86 1.73 -0.83 -3.78
C VAL A 86 2.46 -2.16 -3.97
N VAL A 87 1.82 -3.27 -3.66
CA VAL A 87 2.39 -4.62 -3.79
C VAL A 87 2.79 -4.89 -5.25
N GLU A 88 1.91 -4.55 -6.20
CA GLU A 88 2.17 -4.69 -7.63
C GLU A 88 3.31 -3.79 -8.11
N ARG A 89 3.35 -2.53 -7.66
CA ARG A 89 4.44 -1.61 -8.02
C ARG A 89 5.79 -2.10 -7.49
N VAL A 90 5.86 -2.50 -6.22
CA VAL A 90 7.08 -3.05 -5.62
C VAL A 90 7.55 -4.30 -6.37
N GLY A 91 6.63 -5.21 -6.73
CA GLY A 91 6.98 -6.38 -7.55
C GLY A 91 7.56 -6.01 -8.91
N ARG A 92 6.98 -5.01 -9.59
CA ARG A 92 7.48 -4.51 -10.89
C ARG A 92 8.85 -3.84 -10.80
N GLU A 93 9.14 -3.14 -9.70
CA GLU A 93 10.44 -2.51 -9.46
C GLU A 93 11.52 -3.53 -9.06
N LEU A 94 11.14 -4.57 -8.31
CA LEU A 94 12.05 -5.60 -7.83
C LEU A 94 12.54 -6.53 -8.95
N LEU A 95 11.65 -6.92 -9.85
CA LEU A 95 11.94 -7.90 -10.90
C LEU A 95 13.17 -7.56 -11.77
N PRO A 96 13.32 -6.35 -12.35
CA PRO A 96 14.48 -6.03 -13.20
C PRO A 96 15.81 -6.09 -12.45
N GLU A 97 15.86 -5.69 -11.17
CA GLU A 97 17.08 -5.77 -10.36
C GLU A 97 17.46 -7.22 -10.06
N LEU A 98 16.49 -8.09 -9.77
CA LEU A 98 16.75 -9.52 -9.59
C LEU A 98 17.19 -10.19 -10.90
N ARG A 99 16.60 -9.80 -12.03
CA ARG A 99 17.05 -10.25 -13.35
C ARG A 99 18.48 -9.81 -13.62
N ARG A 100 18.83 -8.57 -13.26
CA ARG A 100 20.21 -8.07 -13.37
C ARG A 100 21.18 -8.95 -12.59
N VAL A 101 20.87 -9.30 -11.34
CA VAL A 101 21.69 -10.22 -10.53
C VAL A 101 21.89 -11.55 -11.25
N ALA A 102 20.84 -12.16 -11.80
CA ALA A 102 20.97 -13.40 -12.56
C ALA A 102 21.84 -13.22 -13.83
N THR A 103 21.64 -12.16 -14.61
CA THR A 103 22.36 -11.91 -15.87
C THR A 103 23.86 -11.69 -15.66
N VAL A 104 24.26 -10.91 -14.64
CA VAL A 104 25.67 -10.66 -14.31
C VAL A 104 26.41 -11.96 -13.99
N ARG A 105 25.68 -12.96 -13.52
CA ARG A 105 26.19 -14.27 -13.10
C ARG A 105 26.06 -15.34 -14.18
N GLY A 106 25.50 -15.00 -15.35
CA GLY A 106 25.23 -15.95 -16.43
C GLY A 106 24.18 -17.00 -16.07
N LEU A 107 23.29 -16.71 -15.12
CA LEU A 107 22.23 -17.61 -14.67
C LEU A 107 20.94 -17.39 -15.49
N PRO A 108 20.11 -18.44 -15.66
CA PRO A 108 18.89 -18.36 -16.45
C PRO A 108 17.87 -17.41 -15.83
N VAL A 109 17.49 -16.36 -16.56
CA VAL A 109 16.54 -15.31 -16.11
C VAL A 109 15.14 -15.88 -15.83
N ALA A 110 14.71 -16.90 -16.55
CA ALA A 110 13.40 -17.55 -16.37
C ALA A 110 13.19 -18.11 -14.95
N VAL A 111 14.28 -18.47 -14.28
CA VAL A 111 14.26 -18.96 -12.89
C VAL A 111 13.84 -17.85 -11.92
N VAL A 112 14.25 -16.61 -12.18
CA VAL A 112 13.82 -15.44 -11.39
C VAL A 112 12.34 -15.11 -11.67
N ASP A 113 11.92 -15.16 -12.93
CA ASP A 113 10.55 -14.82 -13.32
C ASP A 113 9.50 -15.74 -12.68
N SER A 114 9.80 -17.03 -12.62
CA SER A 114 8.94 -18.01 -11.94
C SER A 114 8.93 -17.85 -10.41
N ALA A 115 10.04 -17.41 -9.82
CA ALA A 115 10.18 -17.26 -8.37
C ALA A 115 9.43 -16.03 -7.81
N VAL A 116 9.38 -14.92 -8.56
CA VAL A 116 8.71 -13.65 -8.18
C VAL A 116 7.20 -13.69 -8.48
N GLY A 117 6.60 -14.88 -8.59
CA GLY A 117 5.18 -15.09 -8.92
C GLY A 117 4.19 -14.24 -8.11
N ARG A 118 2.94 -14.15 -8.60
CA ARG A 118 1.91 -13.25 -8.08
C ARG A 118 1.77 -13.38 -6.56
N ALA A 119 2.00 -12.29 -5.84
CA ALA A 119 1.82 -12.26 -4.39
C ALA A 119 0.33 -12.24 -4.05
N ASP A 120 -0.06 -13.05 -3.07
CA ASP A 120 -1.38 -12.97 -2.48
C ASP A 120 -1.50 -11.67 -1.68
N VAL A 121 -2.39 -10.78 -2.15
CA VAL A 121 -2.62 -9.50 -1.48
C VAL A 121 -3.56 -9.75 -0.29
N PRO A 122 -3.12 -9.51 0.96
CA PRO A 122 -3.98 -9.69 2.12
C PRO A 122 -5.13 -8.68 2.09
N ARG A 123 -6.32 -9.14 2.48
CA ARG A 123 -7.50 -8.27 2.60
C ARG A 123 -7.32 -7.29 3.76
N VAL A 124 -7.62 -6.02 3.52
CA VAL A 124 -7.43 -4.97 4.52
C VAL A 124 -8.59 -4.97 5.50
N VAL A 125 -8.29 -5.06 6.80
CA VAL A 125 -9.27 -4.85 7.87
C VAL A 125 -9.26 -3.37 8.26
N LEU A 126 -10.36 -2.68 8.01
CA LEU A 126 -10.51 -1.27 8.35
C LEU A 126 -11.10 -1.06 9.75
N PRO A 127 -10.76 0.05 10.42
CA PRO A 127 -11.42 0.42 11.67
C PRO A 127 -12.91 0.65 11.43
N ALA A 128 -13.74 0.17 12.35
CA ALA A 128 -15.19 0.37 12.29
C ALA A 128 -15.53 1.86 12.16
N ALA A 129 -16.42 2.20 11.22
CA ALA A 129 -16.89 3.56 11.09
C ALA A 129 -17.69 3.95 12.35
N PRO A 130 -17.41 5.11 12.97
CA PRO A 130 -18.16 5.55 14.13
C PRO A 130 -19.65 5.74 13.77
N PRO A 131 -20.58 5.36 14.65
CA PRO A 131 -22.01 5.38 14.35
C PRO A 131 -22.47 6.80 14.00
N PRO A 132 -23.51 6.94 13.15
CA PRO A 132 -24.08 8.24 12.85
C PRO A 132 -24.56 8.91 14.13
N ALA A 133 -24.28 10.20 14.27
CA ALA A 133 -24.75 10.97 15.42
C ALA A 133 -26.28 10.92 15.44
N ARG A 134 -26.86 10.41 16.53
CA ARG A 134 -28.33 10.38 16.71
C ARG A 134 -28.82 11.75 17.18
N PRO A 135 -30.01 12.21 16.75
CA PRO A 135 -30.55 13.55 17.04
C PRO A 135 -30.48 13.99 18.51
N TRP A 136 -30.53 13.03 19.43
CA TRP A 136 -30.56 13.22 20.87
C TRP A 136 -29.18 13.17 21.55
N GLN A 137 -28.13 12.67 20.87
CA GLN A 137 -26.78 12.55 21.43
C GLN A 137 -25.92 13.81 21.24
N ALA A 138 -26.28 14.70 20.32
CA ALA A 138 -25.66 16.03 20.22
C ALA A 138 -26.01 16.94 21.41
N ALA A 139 -27.05 16.58 22.18
CA ALA A 139 -27.45 17.29 23.39
C ALA A 139 -26.64 16.86 24.63
N SER A 140 -25.98 15.70 24.61
CA SER A 140 -25.30 15.13 25.78
C SER A 140 -23.77 15.14 25.70
N GLY A 141 -23.18 15.31 24.51
CA GLY A 141 -21.74 15.18 24.28
C GLY A 141 -20.89 16.45 24.48
N ALA A 142 -21.52 17.62 24.65
CA ALA A 142 -20.84 18.84 25.04
C ALA A 142 -21.16 19.11 26.51
N GLY A 143 -20.21 18.80 27.39
CA GLY A 143 -20.29 19.17 28.79
C GLY A 143 -20.68 20.65 28.93
N GLY A 144 -21.87 20.91 29.47
CA GLY A 144 -22.23 22.22 30.03
C GLY A 144 -22.84 23.28 29.10
N THR A 145 -23.18 23.02 27.83
CA THR A 145 -23.74 24.08 26.95
C THR A 145 -25.26 24.05 26.74
N TRP A 146 -26.00 23.08 27.30
CA TRP A 146 -27.47 23.18 27.29
C TRP A 146 -27.98 24.39 28.09
N ARG A 147 -27.18 24.85 29.08
CA ARG A 147 -27.45 26.06 29.85
C ARG A 147 -27.26 27.36 29.06
N THR A 148 -26.57 27.34 27.91
CA THR A 148 -26.32 28.53 27.08
C THR A 148 -27.11 28.57 25.78
N VAL A 149 -27.92 27.55 25.48
CA VAL A 149 -28.95 27.61 24.41
C VAL A 149 -30.33 28.00 24.97
N LEU A 150 -30.43 28.12 26.30
CA LEU A 150 -31.60 28.67 26.99
C LEU A 150 -31.66 30.21 27.20
N PRO A 151 -30.87 31.12 26.57
CA PRO A 151 -31.14 32.55 26.71
C PRO A 151 -32.23 33.04 25.74
N TRP A 152 -32.53 32.30 24.67
CA TRP A 152 -33.59 32.68 23.71
C TRP A 152 -34.99 32.19 24.08
N LEU A 153 -35.10 31.23 25.00
CA LEU A 153 -36.38 30.82 25.59
C LEU A 153 -36.75 31.64 26.84
N GLY A 154 -35.86 32.56 27.25
CA GLY A 154 -36.02 33.43 28.41
C GLY A 154 -36.10 34.91 28.05
N LEU A 155 -36.51 35.28 26.83
CA LEU A 155 -36.99 36.65 26.60
C LEU A 155 -38.37 36.76 27.28
N PRO A 156 -38.52 37.56 28.35
CA PRO A 156 -39.84 37.84 28.87
C PRO A 156 -40.57 38.64 27.78
N VAL A 157 -41.58 38.03 27.18
CA VAL A 157 -42.63 38.76 26.45
C VAL A 157 -43.44 39.52 27.50
N VAL A 158 -42.84 40.54 28.10
CA VAL A 158 -43.52 41.54 28.91
C VAL A 158 -43.50 42.79 28.05
N GLY A 159 -44.60 42.98 27.30
CA GLY A 159 -44.79 44.12 26.42
C GLY A 159 -45.09 43.76 24.96
N ALA A 160 -45.90 42.74 24.69
CA ALA A 160 -46.57 42.64 23.39
C ALA A 160 -47.95 43.32 23.51
N PRO A 161 -48.25 44.38 22.73
CA PRO A 161 -49.62 44.88 22.65
C PRO A 161 -50.50 43.75 22.11
N ALA A 162 -51.68 43.58 22.70
CA ALA A 162 -52.68 42.62 22.27
C ALA A 162 -53.19 42.98 20.86
N VAL A 163 -52.41 42.63 19.84
CA VAL A 163 -52.83 42.64 18.45
C VAL A 163 -53.32 41.24 18.15
N THR A 164 -54.64 41.07 18.23
CA THR A 164 -55.38 39.95 17.67
C THR A 164 -55.25 40.00 16.14
N GLY A 165 -54.12 39.53 15.63
CA GLY A 165 -53.81 39.54 14.20
C GLY A 165 -52.59 38.70 13.88
N THR A 166 -52.84 37.47 13.39
CA THR A 166 -51.87 36.65 12.65
C THR A 166 -50.45 36.57 13.23
N VAL A 167 -50.30 35.91 14.38
CA VAL A 167 -48.99 35.52 14.96
C VAL A 167 -48.36 34.32 14.20
N GLY A 168 -49.09 33.76 13.23
CA GLY A 168 -48.70 32.58 12.44
C GLY A 168 -47.38 32.67 11.66
N PRO A 169 -47.06 33.75 10.93
CA PRO A 169 -45.89 33.76 10.04
C PRO A 169 -44.56 33.95 10.79
N ALA A 170 -44.51 34.75 11.86
CA ALA A 170 -43.27 35.01 12.61
C ALA A 170 -42.79 33.77 13.37
N VAL A 171 -43.71 33.04 14.02
CA VAL A 171 -43.40 31.77 14.71
C VAL A 171 -43.02 30.69 13.70
N GLY A 172 -43.69 30.64 12.54
CA GLY A 172 -43.33 29.75 11.43
C GLY A 172 -41.92 29.98 10.90
N CYS A 173 -41.52 31.24 10.68
CA CYS A 173 -40.16 31.60 10.26
C CYS A 173 -39.11 31.21 11.32
N GLY A 174 -39.38 31.43 12.60
CA GLY A 174 -38.49 31.03 13.69
C GLY A 174 -38.26 29.51 13.75
N VAL A 175 -39.34 28.72 13.64
CA VAL A 175 -39.25 27.26 13.61
C VAL A 175 -38.52 26.77 12.36
N ALA A 176 -38.79 27.36 11.19
CA ALA A 176 -38.10 27.02 9.95
C ALA A 176 -36.58 27.27 10.05
N LEU A 177 -36.16 28.42 10.60
CA LEU A 177 -34.75 28.73 10.83
C LEU A 177 -34.09 27.78 11.83
N LEU A 178 -34.81 27.37 12.88
CA LEU A 178 -34.32 26.37 13.84
C LEU A 178 -34.13 24.99 13.19
N VAL A 179 -35.09 24.55 12.37
CA VAL A 179 -34.98 23.27 11.64
C VAL A 179 -33.81 23.31 10.65
N VAL A 180 -33.65 24.41 9.90
CA VAL A 180 -32.55 24.59 8.94
C VAL A 180 -31.20 24.63 9.66
N SER A 181 -31.06 25.40 10.74
CA SER A 181 -29.81 25.51 11.50
C SER A 181 -29.45 24.21 12.22
N ALA A 182 -30.42 23.50 12.78
CA ALA A 182 -30.23 22.16 13.32
C ALA A 182 -29.73 21.21 12.22
N GLY A 183 -30.41 21.17 11.07
CA GLY A 183 -30.02 20.36 9.92
C GLY A 183 -28.59 20.65 9.46
N ALA A 184 -28.20 21.93 9.37
CA ALA A 184 -26.84 22.33 9.03
C ALA A 184 -25.81 21.82 10.06
N ARG A 185 -26.08 21.96 11.36
CA ARG A 185 -25.21 21.44 12.44
C ARG A 185 -25.07 19.92 12.39
N TRP A 186 -26.15 19.20 12.10
CA TRP A 186 -26.12 17.74 11.90
C TRP A 186 -25.20 17.34 10.75
N THR A 187 -25.33 18.02 9.61
CA THR A 187 -24.46 17.71 8.46
C THR A 187 -23.00 18.03 8.74
N ALA A 188 -22.71 19.13 9.44
CA ALA A 188 -21.35 19.49 9.84
C ALA A 188 -20.74 18.49 10.83
N ALA A 189 -21.51 18.04 11.83
CA ALA A 189 -21.07 17.04 12.80
C ALA A 189 -20.78 15.68 12.15
N ASP A 190 -21.61 15.30 11.18
CA ASP A 190 -21.43 14.06 10.41
C ASP A 190 -20.17 14.11 9.53
N ARG A 191 -19.91 15.23 8.84
CA ARG A 191 -18.66 15.45 8.11
C ARG A 191 -17.44 15.45 9.03
N ALA A 192 -17.50 16.16 10.15
CA ALA A 192 -16.41 16.20 11.12
C ALA A 192 -16.09 14.81 11.68
N ARG A 193 -17.11 13.97 11.90
CA ARG A 193 -16.94 12.57 12.30
C ARG A 193 -16.17 11.77 11.24
N LEU A 194 -16.57 11.87 9.97
CA LEU A 194 -15.90 11.15 8.87
C LEU A 194 -14.47 11.64 8.64
N ARG A 195 -14.23 12.96 8.76
CA ARG A 195 -12.88 13.54 8.70
C ARG A 195 -11.96 13.01 9.80
N ARG A 196 -12.47 12.77 11.00
CA ARG A 196 -11.69 12.14 12.10
C ARG A 196 -11.44 10.65 11.88
N TRP A 197 -12.29 9.98 11.11
CA TRP A 197 -12.14 8.55 10.81
C TRP A 197 -11.12 8.29 9.70
N ALA A 198 -11.00 9.19 8.70
CA ALA A 198 -10.09 9.02 7.57
C ALA A 198 -8.61 8.78 7.95
N PRO A 199 -8.00 9.48 8.93
CA PRO A 199 -6.65 9.16 9.41
C PRO A 199 -6.51 7.74 9.97
N GLY A 200 -7.56 7.22 10.61
CA GLY A 200 -7.60 5.84 11.12
C GLY A 200 -7.55 4.82 9.98
N VAL A 201 -8.31 5.06 8.92
CA VAL A 201 -8.28 4.25 7.68
C VAL A 201 -6.90 4.29 7.04
N ALA A 202 -6.30 5.47 6.91
CA ALA A 202 -4.96 5.63 6.34
C ALA A 202 -3.88 4.89 7.16
N THR A 203 -4.00 4.90 8.49
CA THR A 203 -3.10 4.16 9.38
C THR A 203 -3.27 2.65 9.20
N ALA A 204 -4.50 2.15 9.12
CA ALA A 204 -4.77 0.74 8.85
C ALA A 204 -4.22 0.29 7.50
N VAL A 205 -4.40 1.10 6.45
CA VAL A 205 -3.84 0.85 5.11
C VAL A 205 -2.32 0.86 5.14
N ARG A 206 -1.68 1.80 5.85
CA ARG A 206 -0.23 1.83 6.01
C ARG A 206 0.30 0.56 6.67
N VAL A 207 -0.34 0.10 7.74
CA VAL A 207 0.06 -1.14 8.44
C VAL A 207 -0.14 -2.37 7.55
N ALA A 208 -1.29 -2.46 6.88
CA ALA A 208 -1.59 -3.56 5.96
C ALA A 208 -0.63 -3.59 4.76
N ALA A 209 -0.36 -2.44 4.14
CA ALA A 209 0.58 -2.35 3.03
C ALA A 209 2.02 -2.68 3.46
N SER A 210 2.49 -2.13 4.58
CA SER A 210 3.84 -2.41 5.07
C SER A 210 4.03 -3.89 5.43
N SER A 211 3.04 -4.53 6.06
CA SER A 211 3.10 -5.98 6.35
C SER A 211 3.06 -6.82 5.07
N ALA A 212 2.19 -6.48 4.11
CA ALA A 212 2.12 -7.16 2.82
C ALA A 212 3.44 -7.05 2.02
N VAL A 213 4.05 -5.86 1.99
CA VAL A 213 5.35 -5.64 1.33
C VAL A 213 6.44 -6.46 2.01
N VAL A 214 6.51 -6.49 3.34
CA VAL A 214 7.50 -7.32 4.06
C VAL A 214 7.31 -8.80 3.74
N ALA A 215 6.07 -9.29 3.76
CA ALA A 215 5.76 -10.68 3.41
C ALA A 215 6.19 -11.01 1.96
N LEU A 216 5.85 -10.14 1.00
CA LEU A 216 6.26 -10.29 -0.40
C LEU A 216 7.77 -10.35 -0.53
N LEU A 217 8.51 -9.42 0.09
CA LEU A 217 9.96 -9.35 -0.04
C LEU A 217 10.65 -10.57 0.57
N VAL A 218 10.18 -11.05 1.72
CA VAL A 218 10.71 -12.28 2.35
C VAL A 218 10.44 -13.50 1.47
N GLN A 219 9.21 -13.64 0.94
CA GLN A 219 8.87 -14.74 0.05
C GLN A 219 9.67 -14.69 -1.26
N ALA A 220 9.83 -13.49 -1.84
CA ALA A 220 10.63 -13.28 -3.03
C ALA A 220 12.10 -13.63 -2.78
N GLU A 221 12.70 -13.15 -1.68
CA GLU A 221 14.08 -13.50 -1.29
C GLU A 221 14.25 -15.02 -1.19
N GLN A 222 13.36 -15.69 -0.47
CA GLN A 222 13.44 -17.15 -0.26
C GLN A 222 13.32 -17.92 -1.58
N ARG A 223 12.30 -17.61 -2.40
CA ARG A 223 12.08 -18.30 -3.68
C ARG A 223 13.21 -18.04 -4.66
N VAL A 224 13.68 -16.79 -4.77
CA VAL A 224 14.77 -16.43 -5.69
C VAL A 224 16.08 -17.05 -5.23
N CYS A 225 16.40 -17.03 -3.94
CA CYS A 225 17.61 -17.69 -3.43
C CYS A 225 17.58 -19.19 -3.70
N ALA A 226 16.46 -19.87 -3.40
CA ALA A 226 16.33 -21.30 -3.65
C ALA A 226 16.47 -21.65 -5.15
N ALA A 227 15.89 -20.82 -6.01
CA ALA A 227 15.93 -21.04 -7.45
C ALA A 227 17.34 -20.76 -8.02
N LEU A 228 18.02 -19.73 -7.53
CA LEU A 228 19.43 -19.43 -7.87
C LEU A 228 20.40 -20.47 -7.29
N ASP A 229 20.13 -21.05 -6.12
CA ASP A 229 20.92 -22.14 -5.54
C ASP A 229 20.96 -23.34 -6.49
N VAL A 230 19.79 -23.76 -6.99
CA VAL A 230 19.67 -24.87 -7.95
C VAL A 230 20.40 -24.54 -9.26
N ALA A 231 20.19 -23.35 -9.80
CA ALA A 231 20.85 -22.92 -11.04
C ALA A 231 22.38 -22.82 -10.88
N THR A 232 22.85 -22.37 -9.72
CA THR A 232 24.28 -22.25 -9.41
C THR A 232 24.92 -23.64 -9.26
N ALA A 233 24.26 -24.58 -8.58
CA ALA A 233 24.74 -25.95 -8.47
C ALA A 233 24.84 -26.65 -9.85
N ALA A 234 23.82 -26.47 -10.69
CA ALA A 234 23.84 -26.96 -12.07
C ALA A 234 24.96 -26.33 -12.92
N ARG A 235 25.25 -25.04 -12.72
CA ARG A 235 26.34 -24.37 -13.44
C ARG A 235 27.71 -24.81 -12.95
N LEU A 236 27.88 -25.00 -11.63
CA LEU A 236 29.13 -25.47 -11.05
C LEU A 236 29.47 -26.89 -11.51
N THR A 237 28.48 -27.80 -11.51
CA THR A 237 28.66 -29.16 -12.03
C THR A 237 29.07 -29.16 -13.49
N ALA A 238 28.40 -28.36 -14.35
CA ALA A 238 28.81 -28.21 -15.74
C ALA A 238 30.24 -27.66 -15.92
N ILE A 239 30.65 -26.68 -15.09
CA ILE A 239 32.02 -26.15 -15.12
C ILE A 239 33.03 -27.22 -14.66
N ASP A 240 32.72 -27.96 -13.61
CA ASP A 240 33.60 -29.03 -13.08
C ASP A 240 33.74 -30.17 -14.09
N GLU A 241 32.67 -30.53 -14.81
CA GLU A 241 32.70 -31.47 -15.94
C GLU A 241 33.56 -30.96 -17.10
N GLU A 242 33.41 -29.69 -17.50
CA GLU A 242 34.25 -29.06 -18.54
C GLU A 242 35.73 -29.00 -18.14
N LEU A 243 36.03 -28.77 -16.86
CA LEU A 243 37.41 -28.75 -16.33
C LEU A 243 38.01 -30.16 -16.21
N ALA A 244 37.19 -31.17 -15.88
CA ALA A 244 37.61 -32.56 -15.76
C ALA A 244 37.76 -33.26 -17.11
N ALA A 245 37.07 -32.79 -18.16
CA ALA A 245 37.16 -33.35 -19.50
C ALA A 245 38.52 -33.02 -20.14
N PRO A 246 39.41 -34.01 -20.36
CA PRO A 246 40.70 -33.74 -21.00
C PRO A 246 40.48 -33.47 -22.50
N GLY A 247 40.80 -32.26 -22.97
CA GLY A 247 41.19 -31.91 -24.35
C GLY A 247 40.29 -32.33 -25.54
N ARG A 248 39.12 -32.94 -25.36
CA ARG A 248 38.33 -33.55 -26.47
C ARG A 248 37.55 -32.56 -27.33
N SER A 249 37.53 -31.28 -26.99
CA SER A 249 36.67 -30.28 -27.65
C SER A 249 37.07 -29.92 -29.09
N SER A 250 38.27 -30.30 -29.57
CA SER A 250 38.72 -29.92 -30.92
C SER A 250 38.43 -30.94 -32.04
N CYS A 251 37.90 -32.14 -31.75
CA CYS A 251 37.77 -33.18 -32.78
C CYS A 251 36.35 -33.40 -33.35
N VAL A 252 35.34 -32.60 -32.99
CA VAL A 252 33.98 -32.79 -33.56
C VAL A 252 33.38 -31.47 -34.06
N ARG A 253 33.79 -31.09 -35.28
CA ARG A 253 32.92 -30.46 -36.31
C ARG A 253 33.74 -30.28 -37.60
N THR A 254 33.67 -31.27 -38.46
CA THR A 254 33.70 -31.10 -39.93
C THR A 254 32.35 -31.56 -40.45
#